data_AF-A0AAU1F8L1-F1
#
_entry.id   AF-A0AAU1F8L1-F1
#
_cell.length_a   1.000
_cell.length_b   1.000
_cell.length_c   1.000
_cell.angle_alpha   90.00
_cell.angle_beta   90.00
_cell.angle_gamma   90.00
#
_symmetry.space_group_name_H-M   'P 1'
#
loop_
_entity.id
_entity.type
_entity.pdbx_description
1 polymer ?
#
loop_
_entity_poly.entity_id
_entity_poly.type
_entity_poly.pdbx_seq_one_letter_code
_entity_poly.pdbx_strand_id
1 'polypeptide(L)'
;MNLNLFNDVPDGLTQRARSFVRAHGVKVDVGTVEEHRQWWLERDIPATVIDRMAAFQERWGGLVLPPASEYDGGPRYFAADSPEGSASEGWWFEAGMQRTAVPYSFMIGPSGEFGIHAGQWLPLHATVEGWVESLALTHHASMWAKKIVKVTGDEVDGIVLDEFEPVHEVLGMADTWWRGADSLVAIYSGEAEALSFPRGRTALIYSGLDEWGLRAGVKDGGSREG
;
A
#
# COMPACT_ATOMS: atom_id res chain seq x y z
N MET A 1 -13.46 5.19 26.85
CA MET A 1 -13.18 5.02 25.40
C MET A 1 -12.49 6.28 24.94
N ASN A 2 -11.15 6.31 24.97
CA ASN A 2 -10.38 7.49 24.54
C ASN A 2 -10.28 7.47 23.02
N LEU A 3 -11.14 8.24 22.36
CA LEU A 3 -10.97 8.60 20.96
C LEU A 3 -9.78 9.56 20.88
N ASN A 4 -8.56 9.01 20.85
CA ASN A 4 -7.36 9.82 20.65
C ASN A 4 -7.38 10.34 19.21
N LEU A 5 -7.45 11.66 19.07
CA LEU A 5 -7.25 12.39 17.82
C LEU A 5 -5.99 11.87 17.11
N PHE A 6 -6.12 11.50 15.83
CA PHE A 6 -5.04 11.01 14.98
C PHE A 6 -4.06 12.15 14.62
N ASN A 7 -3.35 12.67 15.62
CA ASN A 7 -2.25 13.62 15.43
C ASN A 7 -0.92 12.90 15.14
N ASP A 8 -0.86 11.60 15.43
CA ASP A 8 0.31 10.75 15.24
C ASP A 8 0.33 10.12 13.84
N VAL A 9 0.40 10.99 12.84
CA VAL A 9 0.56 10.55 11.44
C VAL A 9 1.99 10.09 11.26
N PRO A 10 2.21 8.87 10.76
CA PRO A 10 3.55 8.37 10.47
C PRO A 10 4.34 9.34 9.60
N ASP A 11 5.60 9.57 9.99
CA ASP A 11 6.54 10.36 9.19
C ASP A 11 6.84 9.68 7.85
N GLY A 12 7.58 10.35 6.96
CA GLY A 12 7.94 9.82 5.64
C GLY A 12 6.85 9.91 4.56
N LEU A 13 5.61 10.22 4.94
CA LEU A 13 4.51 10.50 4.02
C LEU A 13 4.57 11.92 3.44
N THR A 14 4.19 12.06 2.17
CA THR A 14 3.94 13.33 1.48
C THR A 14 2.80 14.11 2.15
N GLN A 15 2.71 15.41 1.87
CA GLN A 15 1.63 16.23 2.42
C GLN A 15 0.24 15.72 2.04
N ARG A 16 0.07 15.15 0.83
CA ARG A 16 -1.18 14.54 0.38
C ARG A 16 -1.55 13.36 1.27
N ALA A 17 -0.67 12.36 1.40
CA ALA A 17 -0.95 11.20 2.23
C ALA A 17 -1.12 11.55 3.71
N ARG A 18 -0.33 12.48 4.25
CA ARG A 18 -0.53 12.96 5.62
C ARG A 18 -1.91 13.57 5.82
N SER A 19 -2.38 14.36 4.85
CA SER A 19 -3.72 14.99 4.91
C SER A 19 -4.82 13.93 4.81
N PHE A 20 -4.66 12.96 3.91
CA PHE A 20 -5.57 11.82 3.77
C PHE A 20 -5.70 11.02 5.06
N VAL A 21 -4.57 10.63 5.66
CA VAL A 21 -4.56 9.86 6.92
C VAL A 21 -5.16 10.68 8.06
N ARG A 22 -4.87 11.99 8.18
CA ARG A 22 -5.49 12.84 9.23
C ARG A 22 -7.00 12.96 9.09
N ALA A 23 -7.49 13.08 7.85
CA ALA A 23 -8.90 13.31 7.59
C ALA A 23 -9.73 12.02 7.69
N HIS A 24 -9.15 10.87 7.32
CA HIS A 24 -9.89 9.63 7.14
C HIS A 24 -9.40 8.45 7.96
N GLY A 25 -8.21 8.54 8.57
CA GLY A 25 -7.64 7.50 9.39
C GLY A 25 -8.36 7.36 10.72
N VAL A 26 -8.67 6.12 11.10
CA VAL A 26 -9.21 5.78 12.41
C VAL A 26 -8.24 4.83 13.10
N LYS A 27 -7.90 5.09 14.37
CA LYS A 27 -7.07 4.19 15.18
C LYS A 27 -7.98 3.26 15.98
N VAL A 28 -7.73 1.96 15.90
CA VAL A 28 -8.32 0.94 16.78
C VAL A 28 -7.24 0.36 17.69
N ASP A 29 -7.65 -0.12 18.85
CA ASP A 29 -6.74 -0.78 19.77
C ASP A 29 -6.34 -2.14 19.22
N VAL A 30 -5.03 -2.40 19.18
CA VAL A 30 -4.42 -3.65 18.77
C VAL A 30 -3.37 -4.04 19.81
N GLY A 31 -3.19 -5.35 20.05
CA GLY A 31 -2.19 -5.84 20.99
C GLY A 31 -0.77 -5.47 20.59
N THR A 32 0.17 -5.51 21.54
CA THR A 32 1.58 -5.29 21.23
C THR A 32 2.25 -6.60 20.81
N VAL A 33 3.21 -6.53 19.89
CA VAL A 33 4.00 -7.72 19.50
C VAL A 33 4.83 -8.25 20.68
N GLU A 34 5.27 -7.35 21.57
CA GLU A 34 6.09 -7.68 22.73
C GLU A 34 5.40 -8.61 23.73
N GLU A 35 4.07 -8.53 23.87
CA GLU A 35 3.28 -9.45 24.70
C GLU A 35 3.50 -10.93 24.29
N HIS A 36 3.82 -11.17 23.02
CA HIS A 36 4.01 -12.49 22.44
C HIS A 36 5.46 -12.82 22.07
N ARG A 37 6.43 -11.94 22.35
CA ARG A 37 7.84 -12.13 21.95
C ARG A 37 8.39 -13.49 22.38
N GLN A 38 8.22 -13.86 23.65
CA GLN A 38 8.78 -15.10 24.17
C GLN A 38 8.17 -16.33 23.47
N TRP A 39 6.87 -16.27 23.18
CA TRP A 39 6.16 -17.34 22.48
C TRP A 39 6.64 -17.52 21.04
N TRP A 40 7.03 -16.44 20.37
CA TRP A 40 7.66 -16.46 19.04
C TRP A 40 9.09 -16.99 19.06
N LEU A 41 9.90 -16.58 20.04
CA LEU A 41 11.27 -17.07 20.21
C LEU A 41 11.31 -18.59 20.46
N GLU A 42 10.37 -19.12 21.24
CA GLU A 42 10.21 -20.55 21.49
C GLU A 42 9.82 -21.36 20.23
N ARG A 43 9.45 -20.68 19.14
CA ARG A 43 9.11 -21.25 17.83
C ARG A 43 10.18 -20.97 16.78
N ASP A 44 11.39 -20.63 17.23
CA ASP A 44 12.55 -20.35 16.38
C ASP A 44 12.35 -19.18 15.40
N ILE A 45 11.39 -18.28 15.70
CA ILE A 45 11.27 -17.02 14.96
C ILE A 45 12.45 -16.13 15.34
N PRO A 46 13.23 -15.61 14.39
CA PRO A 46 14.38 -14.78 14.71
C PRO A 46 13.97 -13.49 15.42
N ALA A 47 14.73 -13.11 16.45
CA ALA A 47 14.48 -11.88 17.21
C ALA A 47 14.38 -10.64 16.31
N THR A 48 15.19 -10.58 15.24
CA THR A 48 15.18 -9.48 14.27
C THR A 48 13.87 -9.36 13.48
N VAL A 49 13.14 -10.48 13.29
CA VAL A 49 11.81 -10.47 12.67
C VAL A 49 10.79 -9.92 13.65
N ILE A 50 10.86 -10.35 14.92
CA ILE A 50 10.00 -9.84 15.99
C ILE A 50 10.20 -8.33 16.18
N ASP A 51 11.45 -7.85 16.13
CA ASP A 51 11.77 -6.42 16.21
C ASP A 51 11.14 -5.63 15.04
N ARG A 52 11.17 -6.18 13.82
CA ARG A 52 10.50 -5.58 12.65
C ARG A 52 8.98 -5.54 12.81
N MET A 53 8.39 -6.61 13.31
CA MET A 53 6.96 -6.68 13.63
C MET A 53 6.58 -5.62 14.67
N ALA A 54 7.36 -5.49 15.74
CA ALA A 54 7.15 -4.49 16.79
C ALA A 54 7.24 -3.05 16.24
N ALA A 55 8.25 -2.75 15.41
CA ALA A 55 8.40 -1.45 14.77
C ALA A 55 7.24 -1.13 13.80
N PHE A 56 6.76 -2.12 13.04
CA PHE A 56 5.57 -1.97 12.22
C PHE A 56 4.33 -1.72 13.09
N GLN A 57 4.14 -2.48 14.16
CA GLN A 57 3.01 -2.39 15.06
C GLN A 57 2.95 -1.02 15.77
N GLU A 58 4.09 -0.53 16.24
CA GLU A 58 4.20 0.79 16.87
C GLU A 58 3.78 1.89 15.90
N ARG A 59 4.28 1.83 14.67
CA ARG A 59 4.08 2.88 13.67
C ARG A 59 2.71 2.84 13.00
N TRP A 60 2.23 1.66 12.63
CA TRP A 60 1.04 1.48 11.79
C TRP A 60 -0.09 0.76 12.51
N GLY A 61 0.18 0.00 13.56
CA GLY A 61 -0.77 -0.89 14.22
C GLY A 61 -2.09 -0.20 14.57
N GLY A 62 -3.21 -0.82 14.22
CA GLY A 62 -4.55 -0.31 14.47
C GLY A 62 -5.00 0.80 13.52
N LEU A 63 -4.18 1.26 12.57
CA LEU A 63 -4.63 2.25 11.59
C LEU A 63 -5.58 1.62 10.58
N VAL A 64 -6.82 2.09 10.59
CA VAL A 64 -7.87 1.84 9.59
C VAL A 64 -7.85 2.99 8.59
N LEU A 65 -7.72 2.67 7.30
CA LEU A 65 -7.85 3.62 6.19
C LEU A 65 -9.14 3.37 5.40
N PRO A 66 -9.58 4.31 4.56
CA PRO A 66 -10.58 4.03 3.53
C PRO A 66 -10.21 2.80 2.68
N PRO A 67 -11.19 2.02 2.22
CA PRO A 67 -10.93 0.87 1.35
C PRO A 67 -10.17 1.26 0.07
N ALA A 68 -9.21 0.44 -0.31
CA ALA A 68 -8.58 0.51 -1.62
C ALA A 68 -9.59 0.25 -2.76
N SER A 69 -9.31 0.79 -3.95
CA SER A 69 -10.12 0.54 -5.15
C SER A 69 -9.98 -0.88 -5.69
N GLU A 70 -8.81 -1.49 -5.49
CA GLU A 70 -8.51 -2.89 -5.82
C GLU A 70 -8.12 -3.67 -4.55
N TYR A 71 -7.85 -4.97 -4.68
CA TYR A 71 -7.54 -5.89 -3.56
C TYR A 71 -8.65 -6.01 -2.52
N ASP A 72 -9.91 -6.01 -2.96
CA ASP A 72 -11.10 -6.05 -2.11
C ASP A 72 -11.07 -5.07 -0.93
N GLY A 73 -10.44 -3.91 -1.15
CA GLY A 73 -10.36 -2.84 -0.16
C GLY A 73 -9.12 -2.88 0.74
N GLY A 74 -8.18 -3.80 0.53
CA GLY A 74 -6.94 -3.87 1.30
C GLY A 74 -7.12 -4.44 2.72
N PRO A 75 -6.12 -4.26 3.61
CA PRO A 75 -6.26 -4.62 5.01
C PRO A 75 -7.36 -3.79 5.69
N ARG A 76 -8.11 -4.43 6.59
CA ARG A 76 -9.16 -3.81 7.40
C ARG A 76 -8.58 -2.78 8.37
N TYR A 77 -7.46 -3.11 8.98
CA TYR A 77 -6.57 -2.24 9.74
C TYR A 77 -5.16 -2.85 9.67
N PHE A 78 -4.13 -2.04 9.82
CA PHE A 78 -2.77 -2.57 9.91
C PHE A 78 -2.55 -3.25 11.25
N ALA A 79 -1.99 -4.45 11.26
CA ALA A 79 -1.53 -5.13 12.47
C ALA A 79 -0.52 -6.21 12.09
N ALA A 80 0.62 -6.24 12.77
CA ALA A 80 1.57 -7.34 12.66
C ALA A 80 0.95 -8.59 13.28
N ASP A 81 0.91 -9.66 12.52
CA ASP A 81 0.55 -10.99 13.01
C ASP A 81 1.57 -12.01 12.50
N SER A 82 1.13 -13.19 12.08
CA SER A 82 1.97 -14.38 12.03
C SER A 82 3.14 -14.21 11.05
N PRO A 83 4.39 -14.37 11.52
CA PRO A 83 5.55 -14.39 10.66
C PRO A 83 5.64 -15.72 9.92
N GLU A 84 6.05 -15.63 8.66
CA GLU A 84 6.19 -16.76 7.74
C GLU A 84 7.52 -16.67 6.98
N GLY A 85 7.98 -17.82 6.49
CA GLY A 85 9.17 -17.92 5.67
C GLY A 85 10.33 -18.61 6.36
N SER A 86 11.55 -18.29 5.90
CA SER A 86 12.76 -19.00 6.29
C SER A 86 14.00 -18.11 6.16
N ALA A 87 15.12 -18.54 6.73
CA ALA A 87 16.38 -17.81 6.60
C ALA A 87 16.86 -17.70 5.14
N SER A 88 16.53 -18.67 4.28
CA SER A 88 16.91 -18.68 2.87
C SER A 88 15.99 -17.88 1.96
N GLU A 89 14.69 -17.81 2.29
CA GLU A 89 13.68 -17.17 1.45
C GLU A 89 13.37 -15.74 1.92
N GLY A 90 13.73 -15.42 3.16
CA GLY A 90 13.32 -14.20 3.85
C GLY A 90 12.15 -14.47 4.79
N TRP A 91 11.95 -13.54 5.71
CA TRP A 91 10.85 -13.58 6.67
C TRP A 91 9.86 -12.46 6.38
N TRP A 92 8.62 -12.87 6.16
CA TRP A 92 7.44 -12.02 6.05
C TRP A 92 6.65 -12.05 7.35
N PHE A 93 5.72 -11.12 7.51
CA PHE A 93 4.67 -11.19 8.52
C PHE A 93 3.42 -10.51 8.00
N GLU A 94 2.26 -10.93 8.50
CA GLU A 94 1.00 -10.33 8.07
C GLU A 94 0.96 -8.83 8.39
N ALA A 95 0.50 -8.04 7.43
CA ALA A 95 0.34 -6.59 7.56
C ALA A 95 -1.03 -6.19 8.13
N GLY A 96 -1.95 -7.14 8.30
CA GLY A 96 -3.26 -6.94 8.90
C GLY A 96 -4.33 -7.80 8.25
N MET A 97 -5.41 -8.02 9.01
CA MET A 97 -6.54 -8.84 8.57
C MET A 97 -7.25 -8.23 7.36
N GLN A 98 -7.64 -9.07 6.41
CA GLN A 98 -8.36 -8.69 5.20
C GLN A 98 -9.77 -8.15 5.53
N ARG A 99 -10.30 -7.28 4.66
CA ARG A 99 -11.68 -6.78 4.80
C ARG A 99 -12.74 -7.80 4.41
N THR A 100 -12.41 -8.66 3.45
CA THR A 100 -13.27 -9.70 2.89
C THR A 100 -12.47 -11.00 2.78
N ALA A 101 -13.15 -12.09 2.40
CA ALA A 101 -12.48 -13.34 2.09
C ALA A 101 -11.81 -13.24 0.72
N VAL A 102 -10.48 -13.31 0.69
CA VAL A 102 -9.64 -13.26 -0.52
C VAL A 102 -8.65 -14.43 -0.53
N PRO A 103 -8.11 -14.83 -1.71
CA PRO A 103 -7.19 -15.98 -1.81
C PRO A 103 -5.73 -15.64 -1.46
N TYR A 104 -5.48 -14.57 -0.71
CA TYR A 104 -4.14 -14.09 -0.34
C TYR A 104 -4.11 -13.39 1.02
N SER A 105 -2.92 -13.26 1.61
CA SER A 105 -2.67 -12.42 2.78
C SER A 105 -1.89 -11.16 2.40
N PHE A 106 -2.19 -10.04 3.04
CA PHE A 106 -1.34 -8.84 2.96
C PHE A 106 -0.15 -9.04 3.89
N MET A 107 1.07 -8.88 3.38
CA MET A 107 2.29 -9.15 4.14
C MET A 107 3.28 -7.99 4.03
N ILE A 108 4.16 -7.91 5.04
CA ILE A 108 5.36 -7.09 5.02
C ILE A 108 6.57 -7.94 4.65
N GLY A 109 7.23 -7.58 3.55
CA GLY A 109 8.42 -8.21 3.02
C GLY A 109 9.67 -7.99 3.87
N PRO A 110 10.74 -8.79 3.63
CA PRO A 110 11.97 -8.76 4.42
C PRO A 110 12.64 -7.38 4.45
N SER A 111 12.46 -6.56 3.42
CA SER A 111 13.02 -5.20 3.33
C SER A 111 12.00 -4.11 3.71
N GLY A 112 10.78 -4.50 4.12
CA GLY A 112 9.69 -3.59 4.49
C GLY A 112 8.67 -3.34 3.38
N GLU A 113 8.73 -4.10 2.29
CA GLU A 113 7.81 -4.00 1.16
C GLU A 113 6.37 -4.33 1.61
N PHE A 114 5.39 -3.60 1.09
CA PHE A 114 3.98 -3.96 1.27
C PHE A 114 3.55 -4.82 0.09
N GLY A 115 3.07 -6.03 0.35
CA GLY A 115 2.75 -6.98 -0.71
C GLY A 115 1.62 -7.94 -0.36
N ILE A 116 1.41 -8.90 -1.26
CA ILE A 116 0.50 -10.03 -1.04
C ILE A 116 1.24 -11.35 -1.15
N HIS A 117 0.74 -12.36 -0.44
CA HIS A 117 1.21 -13.73 -0.54
C HIS A 117 0.05 -14.66 -0.88
N ALA A 118 0.16 -15.35 -2.02
CA ALA A 118 -0.86 -16.25 -2.57
C ALA A 118 -0.24 -17.58 -3.02
N GLY A 119 0.59 -18.18 -2.17
CA GLY A 119 1.49 -19.27 -2.55
C GLY A 119 2.79 -18.79 -3.21
N GLN A 120 2.80 -17.57 -3.75
CA GLN A 120 3.98 -16.82 -4.14
C GLN A 120 3.96 -15.43 -3.49
N TRP A 121 5.11 -14.98 -3.00
CA TRP A 121 5.32 -13.61 -2.55
C TRP A 121 5.34 -12.63 -3.73
N LEU A 122 4.59 -11.55 -3.62
CA LEU A 122 4.61 -10.47 -4.59
C LEU A 122 4.54 -9.09 -3.92
N PRO A 123 5.62 -8.30 -3.96
CA PRO A 123 5.62 -6.95 -3.43
C PRO A 123 4.82 -6.02 -4.36
N LEU A 124 3.85 -5.29 -3.79
CA LEU A 124 3.04 -4.32 -4.53
C LEU A 124 3.71 -2.95 -4.52
N HIS A 125 4.23 -2.55 -3.36
CA HIS A 125 4.94 -1.31 -3.14
C HIS A 125 6.22 -1.58 -2.32
N ALA A 126 7.26 -0.80 -2.58
CA ALA A 126 8.55 -0.98 -1.90
C ALA A 126 8.49 -0.68 -0.39
N THR A 127 7.46 0.03 0.07
CA THR A 127 7.22 0.28 1.50
C THR A 127 5.73 0.38 1.83
N VAL A 128 5.40 0.33 3.13
CA VAL A 128 4.05 0.61 3.66
C VAL A 128 3.60 2.03 3.33
N GLU A 129 4.50 3.00 3.40
CA GLU A 129 4.25 4.38 2.97
C GLU A 129 3.84 4.41 1.51
N GLY A 130 4.53 3.70 0.62
CA GLY A 130 4.18 3.63 -0.80
C GLY A 130 2.75 3.14 -1.04
N TRP A 131 2.31 2.13 -0.29
CA TRP A 131 0.92 1.68 -0.30
C TRP A 131 -0.04 2.77 0.22
N VAL A 132 0.27 3.44 1.33
CA VAL A 132 -0.58 4.53 1.87
C VAL A 132 -0.64 5.72 0.91
N GLU A 133 0.46 6.03 0.23
CA GLU A 133 0.54 7.05 -0.81
C GLU A 133 -0.34 6.73 -2.01
N SER A 134 -0.37 5.47 -2.43
CA SER A 134 -1.24 5.01 -3.51
C SER A 134 -2.72 5.14 -3.13
N LEU A 135 -3.10 4.79 -1.90
CA LEU A 135 -4.47 4.98 -1.40
C LEU A 135 -4.88 6.46 -1.37
N ALA A 136 -3.98 7.32 -0.87
CA ALA A 136 -4.22 8.76 -0.82
C ALA A 136 -4.35 9.36 -2.24
N LEU A 137 -3.54 8.87 -3.18
CA LEU A 137 -3.60 9.31 -4.57
C LEU A 137 -4.89 8.83 -5.27
N THR A 138 -5.31 7.58 -5.08
CA THR A 138 -6.61 7.08 -5.55
C THR A 138 -7.76 7.95 -5.04
N HIS A 139 -7.79 8.23 -3.74
CA HIS A 139 -8.83 9.03 -3.14
C HIS A 139 -8.86 10.44 -3.73
N HIS A 140 -7.69 11.09 -3.85
CA HIS A 140 -7.59 12.42 -4.44
C HIS A 140 -8.02 12.43 -5.91
N ALA A 141 -7.48 11.53 -6.73
CA ALA A 141 -7.81 11.45 -8.15
C ALA A 141 -9.31 11.21 -8.36
N SER A 142 -9.93 10.36 -7.54
CA SER A 142 -11.38 10.06 -7.61
C SER A 142 -12.26 11.27 -7.31
N MET A 143 -11.78 12.21 -6.50
CA MET A 143 -12.53 13.43 -6.16
C MET A 143 -12.53 14.48 -7.27
N TRP A 144 -11.47 14.52 -8.09
CA TRP A 144 -11.24 15.59 -9.06
C TRP A 144 -11.37 15.16 -10.52
N ALA A 145 -11.27 13.86 -10.82
CA ALA A 145 -11.39 13.37 -12.18
C ALA A 145 -12.79 13.63 -12.73
N LYS A 146 -12.86 14.09 -13.99
CA LYS A 146 -14.13 14.23 -14.71
C LYS A 146 -14.66 12.89 -15.19
N LYS A 147 -13.76 11.92 -15.38
CA LYS A 147 -14.06 10.58 -15.85
C LYS A 147 -13.08 9.59 -15.22
N ILE A 148 -13.61 8.43 -14.82
CA ILE A 148 -12.83 7.30 -14.34
C ILE A 148 -13.20 6.10 -15.22
N VAL A 149 -12.21 5.44 -15.80
CA VAL A 149 -12.40 4.23 -16.61
C VAL A 149 -11.60 3.08 -15.99
N LYS A 150 -12.25 1.94 -15.82
CA LYS A 150 -11.59 0.67 -15.49
C LYS A 150 -11.43 -0.16 -16.76
N VAL A 151 -10.22 -0.64 -17.02
CA VAL A 151 -9.92 -1.63 -18.07
C VAL A 151 -9.25 -2.84 -17.44
N THR A 152 -9.40 -4.01 -18.06
CA THR A 152 -8.93 -5.28 -17.50
C THR A 152 -8.34 -6.21 -18.57
N GLY A 153 -7.44 -7.09 -18.16
CA GLY A 153 -6.81 -8.09 -19.04
C GLY A 153 -6.02 -7.42 -20.17
N ASP A 154 -6.13 -7.98 -21.37
CA ASP A 154 -5.36 -7.55 -22.54
C ASP A 154 -5.57 -6.07 -22.93
N GLU A 155 -6.69 -5.46 -22.51
CA GLU A 155 -6.93 -4.03 -22.72
C GLU A 155 -5.95 -3.13 -21.92
N VAL A 156 -5.39 -3.64 -20.83
CA VAL A 156 -4.35 -2.95 -20.06
C VAL A 156 -3.09 -2.76 -20.90
N ASP A 157 -2.73 -3.74 -21.73
CA ASP A 157 -1.55 -3.66 -22.60
C ASP A 157 -1.74 -2.67 -23.77
N GLY A 158 -2.98 -2.26 -24.03
CA GLY A 158 -3.31 -1.21 -24.99
C GLY A 158 -3.10 0.22 -24.48
N ILE A 159 -2.77 0.40 -23.18
CA ILE A 159 -2.51 1.72 -22.60
C ILE A 159 -1.11 2.18 -23.01
N VAL A 160 -1.05 3.27 -23.78
CA VAL A 160 0.22 3.90 -24.18
C VAL A 160 0.67 4.86 -23.08
N LEU A 161 1.80 4.54 -22.43
CA LEU A 161 2.35 5.31 -21.32
C LEU A 161 3.61 6.13 -21.69
N ASP A 162 4.00 6.16 -22.96
CA ASP A 162 5.25 6.80 -23.41
C ASP A 162 5.35 8.29 -23.05
N GLU A 163 4.21 8.98 -22.97
CA GLU A 163 4.11 10.40 -22.58
C GLU A 163 3.77 10.60 -21.09
N PHE A 164 3.73 9.52 -20.30
CA PHE A 164 3.43 9.57 -18.88
C PHE A 164 4.71 9.46 -18.06
N GLU A 165 4.76 10.20 -16.96
CA GLU A 165 5.83 10.11 -15.99
C GLU A 165 5.44 9.17 -14.83
N PRO A 166 6.35 8.31 -14.36
CA PRO A 166 6.11 7.52 -13.16
C PRO A 166 5.85 8.41 -11.94
N VAL A 167 4.85 8.06 -11.14
CA VAL A 167 4.56 8.72 -9.87
C VAL A 167 5.41 8.09 -8.77
N HIS A 168 6.62 8.60 -8.58
CA HIS A 168 7.61 7.98 -7.70
C HIS A 168 7.21 7.92 -6.23
N GLU A 169 6.36 8.83 -5.75
CA GLU A 169 6.01 8.86 -4.33
C GLU A 169 5.20 7.64 -3.85
N VAL A 170 4.55 6.89 -4.76
CA VAL A 170 3.86 5.64 -4.39
C VAL A 170 4.81 4.45 -4.28
N LEU A 171 6.07 4.59 -4.70
CA LEU A 171 7.09 3.53 -4.66
C LEU A 171 6.57 2.19 -5.22
N GLY A 172 5.86 2.26 -6.35
CA GLY A 172 5.21 1.12 -6.98
C GLY A 172 6.18 0.06 -7.46
N MET A 173 5.81 -1.21 -7.27
CA MET A 173 6.54 -2.38 -7.78
C MET A 173 5.66 -3.13 -8.79
N ALA A 174 4.84 -4.09 -8.33
CA ALA A 174 3.83 -4.71 -9.21
C ALA A 174 2.68 -3.73 -9.54
N ASP A 175 2.39 -2.81 -8.62
CA ASP A 175 1.38 -1.79 -8.79
C ASP A 175 2.00 -0.43 -9.02
N THR A 176 1.72 0.16 -10.17
CA THR A 176 2.39 1.39 -10.62
C THR A 176 1.40 2.50 -10.90
N TRP A 177 1.88 3.73 -10.80
CA TRP A 177 1.12 4.93 -11.09
C TRP A 177 1.87 5.80 -12.09
N TRP A 178 1.11 6.39 -13.01
CA TRP A 178 1.62 7.15 -14.13
C TRP A 178 0.84 8.46 -14.26
N ARG A 179 1.55 9.56 -14.52
CA ARG A 179 1.00 10.91 -14.62
C ARG A 179 1.20 11.45 -16.02
N GLY A 180 0.10 11.72 -16.72
CA GLY A 180 0.08 12.38 -18.02
C GLY A 180 -0.31 13.86 -17.89
N ALA A 181 -0.60 14.47 -19.04
CA ALA A 181 -0.94 15.90 -19.11
C ALA A 181 -2.22 16.29 -18.36
N ASP A 182 -3.25 15.44 -18.39
CA ASP A 182 -4.54 15.67 -17.74
C ASP A 182 -5.12 14.37 -17.11
N SER A 183 -4.29 13.34 -16.96
CA SER A 183 -4.71 12.04 -16.47
C SER A 183 -3.72 11.38 -15.52
N LEU A 184 -4.25 10.55 -14.63
CA LEU A 184 -3.51 9.60 -13.82
C LEU A 184 -3.94 8.19 -14.22
N VAL A 185 -2.97 7.28 -14.37
CA VAL A 185 -3.21 5.87 -14.64
C VAL A 185 -2.61 5.02 -13.54
N ALA A 186 -3.45 4.26 -12.84
CA ALA A 186 -3.04 3.25 -11.88
C ALA A 186 -3.10 1.88 -12.56
N ILE A 187 -2.00 1.13 -12.55
CA ILE A 187 -1.95 -0.24 -13.05
C ILE A 187 -1.75 -1.17 -11.86
N TYR A 188 -2.67 -2.11 -11.71
CA TYR A 188 -2.67 -3.14 -10.67
C TYR A 188 -2.37 -4.48 -11.32
N SER A 189 -1.14 -4.96 -11.14
CA SER A 189 -0.69 -6.26 -11.67
C SER A 189 -0.53 -7.31 -10.57
N GLY A 190 -0.54 -6.88 -9.31
CA GLY A 190 -0.21 -7.73 -8.17
C GLY A 190 -1.01 -9.02 -8.09
N GLU A 191 -2.34 -8.91 -8.00
CA GLU A 191 -3.21 -10.10 -7.88
C GLU A 191 -3.09 -11.04 -9.09
N ALA A 192 -2.99 -10.47 -10.29
CA ALA A 192 -2.88 -11.22 -11.53
C ALA A 192 -1.59 -12.04 -11.59
N GLU A 193 -0.47 -11.49 -11.14
CA GLU A 193 0.81 -12.19 -11.08
C GLU A 193 0.83 -13.23 -9.95
N ALA A 194 0.40 -12.85 -8.75
CA ALA A 194 0.41 -13.74 -7.58
C ALA A 194 -0.47 -14.98 -7.78
N LEU A 195 -1.60 -14.84 -8.48
CA LEU A 195 -2.53 -15.94 -8.77
C LEU A 195 -2.27 -16.59 -10.14
N SER A 196 -1.22 -16.22 -10.85
CA SER A 196 -0.95 -16.70 -12.22
C SER A 196 -2.15 -16.57 -13.15
N PHE A 197 -2.88 -15.45 -13.03
CA PHE A 197 -4.06 -15.10 -13.81
C PHE A 197 -3.86 -13.77 -14.54
N PRO A 198 -3.08 -13.73 -15.65
CA PRO A 198 -2.73 -12.49 -16.34
C PRO A 198 -3.93 -11.64 -16.79
N ARG A 199 -5.06 -12.29 -17.10
CA ARG A 199 -6.30 -11.61 -17.48
C ARG A 199 -6.97 -10.84 -16.33
N GLY A 200 -6.50 -11.04 -15.10
CA GLY A 200 -6.92 -10.30 -13.91
C GLY A 200 -6.25 -8.94 -13.74
N ARG A 201 -5.23 -8.61 -14.56
CA ARG A 201 -4.60 -7.28 -14.51
C ARG A 201 -5.65 -6.20 -14.72
N THR A 202 -5.56 -5.13 -13.96
CA THR A 202 -6.53 -4.04 -13.97
C THR A 202 -5.81 -2.71 -14.09
N ALA A 203 -6.39 -1.76 -14.82
CA ALA A 203 -5.97 -0.38 -14.75
C ALA A 203 -7.16 0.56 -14.53
N LEU A 204 -6.92 1.60 -13.74
CA LEU A 204 -7.85 2.71 -13.51
C LEU A 204 -7.28 3.97 -14.13
N ILE A 205 -8.03 4.59 -15.04
CA ILE A 205 -7.66 5.79 -15.77
C ILE A 205 -8.55 6.93 -15.28
N TYR A 206 -7.95 7.90 -14.60
CA TYR A 206 -8.57 9.12 -14.11
C TYR A 206 -8.25 10.24 -15.11
N SER A 207 -9.26 10.83 -15.77
CA SER A 207 -9.05 11.83 -16.83
C SER A 207 -9.72 13.16 -16.55
N GLY A 208 -9.24 14.20 -17.23
CA GLY A 208 -9.77 15.57 -17.14
C GLY A 208 -9.37 16.26 -15.83
N LEU A 209 -8.23 15.88 -15.27
CA LEU A 209 -7.62 16.47 -14.09
C LEU A 209 -6.90 17.76 -14.46
N ASP A 210 -7.02 18.77 -13.61
CA ASP A 210 -6.16 19.95 -13.67
C ASP A 210 -4.86 19.71 -12.88
N GLU A 211 -3.97 20.71 -12.81
CA GLU A 211 -2.70 20.61 -12.09
C GLU A 211 -2.88 20.19 -10.63
N TRP A 212 -3.94 20.68 -9.96
CA TRP A 212 -4.27 20.28 -8.60
C TRP A 212 -4.71 18.83 -8.52
N GLY A 213 -5.58 18.39 -9.43
CA GLY A 213 -6.01 17.00 -9.55
C GLY A 213 -4.87 16.02 -9.78
N LEU A 214 -3.85 16.43 -10.56
CA LEU A 214 -2.69 15.59 -10.89
C LEU A 214 -1.67 15.46 -9.76
N ARG A 215 -1.51 16.51 -8.94
CA ARG A 215 -0.37 16.63 -8.00
C ARG A 215 -0.77 16.69 -6.54
N ALA A 216 -1.97 17.19 -6.22
CA ALA A 216 -2.48 17.34 -4.85
C ALA A 216 -1.52 18.11 -3.91
N GLY A 217 -0.78 19.09 -4.44
CA GLY A 217 0.21 19.84 -3.68
C GLY A 217 1.53 19.11 -3.40
N VAL A 218 1.77 17.92 -3.96
CA VAL A 218 3.11 17.31 -4.00
C VAL A 218 3.93 18.04 -5.05
N LYS A 219 5.01 18.69 -4.60
CA LYS A 219 5.97 19.35 -5.51
C LYS A 219 6.82 18.28 -6.17
N ASP A 220 7.15 18.47 -7.46
CA ASP A 220 8.19 17.66 -8.09
C ASP A 220 9.47 17.77 -7.26
N GLY A 221 10.12 16.62 -7.05
CA GLY A 221 11.30 16.50 -6.22
C GLY A 221 12.27 17.64 -6.51
N GLY A 222 12.42 18.53 -5.52
CA GLY A 222 13.56 19.42 -5.49
C GLY A 222 14.79 18.53 -5.63
N SER A 223 15.59 18.80 -6.66
CA SER A 223 16.94 18.31 -6.75
C SER A 223 17.57 18.41 -5.35
N ARG A 224 17.96 17.26 -4.78
CA ARG A 224 18.91 17.27 -3.67
C ARG A 224 20.23 17.75 -4.25
N GLU A 225 20.40 19.05 -4.36
CA GLU A 225 21.69 19.71 -4.51
C GLU A 225 22.22 20.03 -3.11
N GLY A 226 23.43 19.55 -2.81
CA GLY A 226 24.25 19.95 -1.66
C GLY A 226 24.48 18.87 -0.62
#